data_AF-A0A933XN56-F1
#
_entry.id   AF-A0A933XN56-F1
#
_cell.length_a   1.000
_cell.length_b   1.000
_cell.length_c   1.000
_cell.angle_alpha   90.00
_cell.angle_beta   90.00
_cell.angle_gamma   90.00
#
_symmetry.space_group_name_H-M   'P 1'
#
loop_
_entity.id
_entity.type
_entity.pdbx_description
1 polymer ?
#
loop_
_entity_poly.entity_id
_entity_poly.type
_entity_poly.pdbx_seq_one_letter_code
_entity_poly.pdbx_strand_id
1 'polypeptide(L)'
;MSLGLIPQDIIEQVKDRIDILDVVSGYVTLSKAGQHFKGLCPFHSEKTPSFTVSSSRQIFHCFGCGAGGNVFGFLMKIEGTSFPETVRELARKAGIAVPEAAQGVRPSPDAGSREKLERLNEAAQAWFARNLHEGEGGASARAYLDERGMGQATLHTFGFGYAPQAWDGLLKHLLKEGFTLPDLVAGGLITQKESGGRNPKDVSGYYDKFRQRVMFPICDLRKKVIGFGGRILGEGMPKYLNSPETPLFNKGRALYLLEKARESAGKLDRLV
;
A
#
# COMPACT_ATOMS: atom_id res chain seq x y z
N MET A 1 -14.05 30.42 -1.93
CA MET A 1 -14.09 29.97 -0.52
C MET A 1 -12.80 29.19 -0.27
N SER A 2 -11.99 29.65 0.68
CA SER A 2 -10.57 29.31 0.83
C SER A 2 -10.39 27.91 1.42
N LEU A 3 -9.82 26.99 0.65
CA LEU A 3 -9.40 25.65 1.08
C LEU A 3 -8.27 25.76 2.11
N GLY A 4 -8.24 24.85 3.09
CA GLY A 4 -7.23 24.76 4.15
C GLY A 4 -5.78 24.78 3.65
N LEU A 5 -5.26 26.00 3.47
CA LEU A 5 -3.91 26.28 3.03
C LEU A 5 -2.94 25.82 4.11
N ILE A 6 -2.06 24.89 3.75
CA ILE A 6 -0.84 24.67 4.52
C ILE A 6 -0.06 25.99 4.46
N PRO A 7 0.41 26.53 5.61
CA PRO A 7 1.14 27.78 5.62
C PRO A 7 2.31 27.74 4.62
N GLN A 8 2.47 28.80 3.85
CA GLN A 8 3.47 28.85 2.77
C GLN A 8 4.89 28.66 3.31
N ASP A 9 5.17 29.16 4.51
CA ASP A 9 6.42 28.96 5.24
C ASP A 9 6.68 27.49 5.56
N ILE A 10 5.64 26.69 5.86
CA ILE A 10 5.78 25.24 6.06
C ILE A 10 6.14 24.55 4.74
N ILE A 11 5.48 24.93 3.64
CA ILE A 11 5.79 24.38 2.31
C ILE A 11 7.25 24.69 1.93
N GLU A 12 7.73 25.89 2.22
CA GLU A 12 9.10 26.31 1.98
C GLU A 12 10.09 25.56 2.88
N GLN A 13 9.84 25.46 4.19
CA GLN A 13 10.66 24.66 5.10
C GLN A 13 10.77 23.20 4.65
N VAL A 14 9.69 22.62 4.14
CA VAL A 14 9.71 21.25 3.59
C VAL A 14 10.60 21.17 2.35
N LYS A 15 10.51 22.14 1.43
CA LYS A 15 11.39 22.19 0.25
C LYS A 15 12.86 22.35 0.62
N ASP A 16 13.15 23.10 1.68
CA ASP A 16 14.53 23.37 2.12
C ASP A 16 15.16 22.17 2.83
N ARG A 17 14.35 21.34 3.50
CA ARG A 17 14.85 20.14 4.21
C ARG A 17 14.90 18.88 3.36
N ILE A 18 14.15 18.83 2.26
CA ILE A 18 14.01 17.63 1.44
C ILE A 18 14.77 17.82 0.14
N ASP A 19 15.83 17.02 -0.07
CA ASP A 19 16.44 16.93 -1.40
C ASP A 19 15.60 16.02 -2.30
N ILE A 20 15.14 16.56 -3.43
CA ILE A 20 14.45 15.80 -4.47
C ILE A 20 15.28 14.59 -4.94
N LEU A 21 16.61 14.68 -4.96
CA LEU A 21 17.46 13.56 -5.35
C LEU A 21 17.31 12.38 -4.40
N ASP A 22 17.28 12.63 -3.09
CA ASP A 22 17.12 11.59 -2.09
C ASP A 22 15.75 10.92 -2.19
N VAL A 23 14.70 11.73 -2.34
CA VAL A 23 13.34 11.23 -2.52
C VAL A 23 13.26 10.39 -3.78
N VAL A 24 13.68 10.92 -4.93
CA VAL A 24 13.55 10.22 -6.22
C VAL A 24 14.43 8.98 -6.27
N SER A 25 15.62 8.99 -5.66
CA SER A 25 16.50 7.83 -5.57
C SER A 25 15.86 6.66 -4.81
N GLY A 26 14.89 6.93 -3.93
CA GLY A 26 14.05 5.90 -3.31
C GLY A 26 13.13 5.17 -4.30
N TYR A 27 12.77 5.81 -5.42
CA TYR A 27 11.85 5.26 -6.43
C TYR A 27 12.51 4.92 -7.76
N VAL A 28 13.64 5.52 -8.11
CA VAL A 28 14.30 5.34 -9.41
C VAL A 28 15.80 5.16 -9.20
N THR A 29 16.38 4.14 -9.84
CA THR A 29 17.85 4.01 -9.87
C THR A 29 18.44 5.09 -10.77
N LEU A 30 19.28 5.95 -10.20
CA LEU A 30 19.87 7.08 -10.88
C LEU A 30 21.40 6.95 -10.97
N SER A 31 21.94 7.40 -12.10
CA SER A 31 23.38 7.48 -12.36
C SER A 31 23.81 8.94 -12.55
N LYS A 32 24.99 9.31 -12.08
CA LYS A 32 25.48 10.70 -12.21
C LYS A 32 25.82 11.00 -13.68
N ALA A 33 25.28 12.09 -14.21
CA ALA A 33 25.48 12.56 -15.58
C ALA A 33 25.79 14.06 -15.56
N GLY A 34 27.08 14.39 -15.39
CA GLY A 34 27.53 15.77 -15.21
C GLY A 34 26.98 16.38 -13.92
N GLN A 35 26.21 17.47 -14.06
CA GLN A 35 25.56 18.17 -12.94
C GLN A 35 24.17 17.63 -12.58
N HIS A 36 23.69 16.64 -13.33
CA HIS A 36 22.38 16.01 -13.11
C HIS A 36 22.54 14.53 -12.83
N PHE A 37 21.43 13.89 -12.46
CA PHE A 37 21.31 12.47 -12.29
C PHE A 37 20.32 11.93 -13.32
N LYS A 38 20.59 10.76 -13.91
CA LYS A 38 19.82 10.22 -15.02
C LYS A 38 19.42 8.76 -14.77
N GLY A 39 18.19 8.40 -15.15
CA GLY A 39 17.65 7.04 -15.05
C GLY A 39 16.50 6.80 -16.03
N LEU A 40 15.90 5.62 -15.94
CA LEU A 40 14.67 5.29 -16.67
C LEU A 40 13.48 5.99 -15.99
N CYS A 41 12.56 6.51 -16.80
CA CYS A 41 11.40 7.20 -16.30
C CYS A 41 10.42 6.24 -15.60
N PRO A 42 9.95 6.55 -14.38
CA PRO A 42 8.95 5.74 -13.69
C PRO A 42 7.52 5.97 -14.24
N PHE A 43 7.33 6.95 -15.13
CA PHE A 43 6.02 7.37 -15.61
C PHE A 43 5.67 6.87 -17.01
N HIS A 44 6.61 6.29 -17.74
CA HIS A 44 6.37 5.65 -19.03
C HIS A 44 7.42 4.58 -19.31
N SER A 45 7.11 3.66 -20.22
CA SER A 45 8.02 2.58 -20.59
C SER A 45 9.02 3.05 -21.64
N GLU A 46 10.32 2.93 -21.35
CA GLU A 46 11.41 3.29 -22.25
C GLU A 46 12.62 2.38 -22.06
N LYS A 47 13.48 2.28 -23.09
CA LYS A 47 14.74 1.51 -23.04
C LYS A 47 15.98 2.37 -22.80
N THR A 48 15.91 3.64 -23.18
CA THR A 48 17.00 4.60 -23.04
C THR A 48 16.67 5.58 -21.93
N PRO A 49 17.55 5.82 -20.95
CA PRO A 49 17.30 6.79 -19.89
C PRO A 49 16.94 8.17 -20.47
N SER A 50 15.76 8.70 -20.13
CA SER A 50 15.37 10.08 -20.46
C SER A 50 14.96 10.90 -19.24
N PHE A 51 14.87 10.27 -18.07
CA PHE A 51 14.50 10.92 -16.82
C PHE A 51 15.73 11.51 -16.13
N THR A 52 15.70 12.80 -15.84
CA THR A 52 16.76 13.54 -15.16
C THR A 52 16.28 14.18 -13.87
N VAL A 53 17.19 14.25 -12.89
CA VAL A 53 16.99 14.92 -11.60
C VAL A 53 18.13 15.90 -11.37
N SER A 54 17.80 17.10 -10.93
CA SER A 54 18.76 18.15 -10.61
C SER A 54 18.62 18.53 -9.14
N SER A 55 19.47 17.98 -8.26
CA SER A 55 19.50 18.34 -6.83
C SER A 55 19.72 19.85 -6.67
N SER A 56 20.64 20.46 -7.42
CA SER A 56 20.90 21.91 -7.38
C SER A 56 19.70 22.79 -7.75
N ARG A 57 18.77 22.28 -8.55
CA ARG A 57 17.57 23.00 -8.99
C ARG A 57 16.29 22.49 -8.32
N GLN A 58 16.39 21.46 -7.48
CA GLN A 58 15.26 20.78 -6.83
C GLN A 58 14.11 20.40 -7.79
N ILE A 59 14.45 19.93 -9.00
CA ILE A 59 13.50 19.52 -10.04
C ILE A 59 13.87 18.18 -10.70
N PHE A 60 12.85 17.53 -11.27
CA PHE A 60 13.00 16.43 -12.21
C PHE A 60 12.38 16.78 -13.56
N HIS A 61 12.85 16.15 -14.62
CA HIS A 61 12.26 16.24 -15.95
C HIS A 61 12.54 14.96 -16.75
N CYS A 62 11.54 14.50 -17.51
CA CYS A 62 11.67 13.39 -18.44
C CYS A 62 11.62 13.90 -19.87
N PHE A 63 12.71 13.71 -20.61
CA PHE A 63 12.79 14.11 -22.01
C PHE A 63 12.02 13.18 -22.97
N GLY A 64 11.59 12.00 -22.51
CA GLY A 64 10.78 11.06 -23.29
C GLY A 64 9.28 11.41 -23.26
N CYS A 65 8.69 11.60 -22.08
CA CYS A 65 7.26 11.84 -21.92
C CYS A 65 6.88 13.27 -21.47
N GLY A 66 7.85 14.15 -21.23
CA GLY A 66 7.62 15.53 -20.81
C GLY A 66 7.21 15.70 -19.34
N ALA A 67 7.13 14.61 -18.56
CA ALA A 67 6.82 14.70 -17.14
C ALA A 67 7.94 15.47 -16.41
N GLY A 68 7.59 16.54 -15.68
CA GLY A 68 8.53 17.31 -14.90
C GLY A 68 7.86 18.00 -13.72
N GLY A 69 8.67 18.48 -12.77
CA GLY A 69 8.20 19.18 -11.58
C GLY A 69 9.20 19.16 -10.44
N ASN A 70 8.73 19.53 -9.26
CA ASN A 70 9.48 19.46 -8.00
C ASN A 70 9.17 18.14 -7.27
N VAL A 71 9.71 18.00 -6.05
CA VAL A 71 9.52 16.82 -5.21
C VAL A 71 8.06 16.48 -4.93
N PHE A 72 7.20 17.50 -4.73
CA PHE A 72 5.77 17.28 -4.53
C PHE A 72 5.12 16.73 -5.81
N GLY A 73 5.40 17.35 -6.95
CA GLY A 73 4.86 16.90 -8.24
C GLY A 73 5.30 15.48 -8.61
N PHE A 74 6.52 15.09 -8.21
CA PHE A 74 7.00 13.73 -8.37
C PHE A 74 6.18 12.73 -7.55
N LEU A 75 6.05 12.99 -6.24
CA LEU A 75 5.32 12.12 -5.31
C LEU A 75 3.84 12.02 -5.66
N MET A 76 3.19 13.15 -5.96
CA MET A 76 1.79 13.16 -6.40
C MET A 76 1.57 12.29 -7.65
N LYS A 77 2.51 12.32 -8.61
CA LYS A 77 2.41 11.50 -9.83
C LYS A 77 2.67 10.02 -9.55
N ILE A 78 3.67 9.69 -8.74
CA ILE A 78 4.09 8.30 -8.53
C ILE A 78 3.19 7.58 -7.51
N GLU A 79 2.71 8.28 -6.48
CA GLU A 79 1.89 7.75 -5.39
C GLU A 79 0.40 8.03 -5.56
N GLY A 80 0.03 8.99 -6.41
CA GLY A 80 -1.37 9.40 -6.60
C GLY A 80 -1.93 10.22 -5.42
N THR A 81 -1.07 10.78 -4.58
CA THR A 81 -1.45 11.60 -3.42
C THR A 81 -1.86 13.01 -3.82
N SER A 82 -2.71 13.65 -3.00
CA SER A 82 -3.03 15.08 -3.16
C SER A 82 -1.86 15.97 -2.70
N PHE A 83 -1.85 17.24 -3.13
CA PHE A 83 -0.79 18.18 -2.72
C PHE A 83 -0.71 18.34 -1.19
N PRO A 84 -1.82 18.56 -0.44
CA PRO A 84 -1.76 18.65 1.02
C PRO A 84 -1.30 17.36 1.72
N GLU A 85 -1.66 16.18 1.21
CA GLU A 85 -1.15 14.90 1.72
C GLU A 85 0.36 14.80 1.55
N THR A 86 0.84 15.11 0.34
CA THR A 86 2.25 15.02 0.00
C THR A 86 3.09 15.96 0.84
N VAL A 87 2.61 17.20 1.07
CA VAL A 87 3.29 18.16 1.94
C VAL A 87 3.35 17.67 3.38
N ARG A 88 2.25 17.12 3.93
CA ARG A 88 2.24 16.57 5.29
C ARG A 88 3.14 15.35 5.45
N GLU A 89 3.17 14.45 4.47
CA GLU A 89 4.05 13.29 4.50
C GLU A 89 5.53 13.72 4.51
N LEU A 90 5.90 14.65 3.63
CA LEU A 90 7.26 15.18 3.58
C LEU A 90 7.62 15.99 4.84
N ALA A 91 6.69 16.78 5.37
CA ALA A 91 6.88 17.49 6.64
C ALA A 91 7.15 16.53 7.80
N ARG A 92 6.39 15.43 7.89
CA ARG A 92 6.62 14.38 8.89
C ARG A 92 8.00 13.74 8.73
N LYS A 93 8.43 13.44 7.49
CA LYS A 93 9.79 12.92 7.21
C LYS A 93 10.88 13.94 7.59
N ALA A 94 10.61 15.22 7.40
CA ALA A 94 11.53 16.32 7.72
C ALA A 94 11.47 16.79 9.19
N GLY A 95 10.64 16.19 10.04
CA GLY A 95 10.43 16.63 11.43
C GLY A 95 9.86 18.05 11.54
N ILE A 96 9.06 18.48 10.56
CA ILE A 96 8.38 19.78 10.54
C ILE A 96 6.95 19.56 11.03
N ALA A 97 6.58 20.23 12.12
CA ALA A 97 5.21 20.23 12.60
C ALA A 97 4.34 21.06 11.64
N VAL A 98 3.40 20.42 10.97
CA VAL A 98 2.37 21.13 10.21
C VAL A 98 1.22 21.42 11.18
N PRO A 99 0.85 22.68 11.43
CA PRO A 99 -0.30 22.99 12.27
C PRO A 99 -1.52 22.24 11.74
N GLU A 100 -2.18 21.46 12.60
CA GLU A 100 -3.53 21.02 12.32
C GLU A 100 -4.39 22.29 12.29
N ALA A 101 -4.72 22.78 11.10
CA ALA A 101 -5.64 23.90 10.97
C ALA A 101 -6.88 23.57 11.80
N ALA A 102 -7.22 24.47 12.73
CA ALA A 102 -8.31 24.36 13.68
C ALA A 102 -9.51 23.63 13.05
N GLN A 103 -9.96 22.59 13.76
CA GLN A 103 -11.21 21.86 13.59
C GLN A 103 -12.17 22.53 12.59
N GLY A 104 -12.11 22.12 11.33
CA GLY A 104 -12.92 22.73 10.27
C GLY A 104 -12.49 22.36 8.86
N VAL A 105 -11.21 22.06 8.66
CA VAL A 105 -10.73 21.38 7.44
C VAL A 105 -10.75 19.90 7.73
N ARG A 106 -11.86 19.23 7.37
CA ARG A 106 -11.83 17.77 7.22
C ARG A 106 -10.60 17.46 6.35
N PRO A 107 -9.77 16.45 6.68
CA PRO A 107 -8.84 15.91 5.70
C PRO A 107 -9.61 15.79 4.38
N SER A 108 -8.95 15.99 3.23
CA SER A 108 -9.55 15.54 1.96
C SER A 108 -10.28 14.24 2.25
N PRO A 109 -11.56 14.06 1.86
CA PRO A 109 -12.26 12.80 2.08
C PRO A 109 -11.38 11.60 1.73
N ASP A 110 -10.44 11.79 0.81
CA ASP A 110 -9.44 10.82 0.33
C ASP A 110 -8.21 10.64 1.26
N ALA A 111 -7.69 11.67 1.95
CA ALA A 111 -6.50 11.55 2.81
C ALA A 111 -6.76 10.76 4.09
N GLY A 112 -7.81 11.15 4.81
CA GLY A 112 -8.21 10.51 6.06
C GLY A 112 -8.82 9.13 5.83
N SER A 113 -9.45 8.92 4.67
CA SER A 113 -9.90 7.59 4.26
C SER A 113 -8.72 6.69 3.89
N ARG A 114 -7.68 7.21 3.22
CA ARG A 114 -6.49 6.42 2.88
C ARG A 114 -5.78 5.88 4.12
N GLU A 115 -5.43 6.74 5.07
CA GLU A 115 -4.77 6.32 6.31
C GLU A 115 -5.62 5.31 7.09
N LYS A 116 -6.94 5.52 7.13
CA LYS A 116 -7.87 4.58 7.75
C LYS A 116 -7.87 3.21 7.05
N LEU A 117 -7.83 3.18 5.73
CA LEU A 117 -7.72 1.94 4.95
C LEU A 117 -6.35 1.26 5.12
N GLU A 118 -5.26 2.02 5.27
CA GLU A 118 -3.94 1.47 5.56
C GLU A 118 -3.95 0.78 6.94
N ARG A 119 -4.52 1.44 7.96
CA ARG A 119 -4.71 0.84 9.30
C ARG A 119 -5.64 -0.39 9.28
N LEU A 120 -6.69 -0.36 8.48
CA LEU A 120 -7.60 -1.49 8.29
C LEU A 120 -6.86 -2.70 7.71
N ASN A 121 -6.05 -2.50 6.67
CA ASN A 121 -5.25 -3.56 6.07
C ASN A 121 -4.16 -4.08 7.01
N GLU A 122 -3.51 -3.20 7.78
CA GLU A 122 -2.56 -3.62 8.82
C GLU A 122 -3.22 -4.49 9.90
N ALA A 123 -4.41 -4.12 10.37
CA ALA A 123 -5.18 -4.91 11.33
C ALA A 123 -5.58 -6.28 10.75
N ALA A 124 -6.05 -6.31 9.50
CA ALA A 124 -6.39 -7.56 8.81
C ALA A 124 -5.15 -8.45 8.62
N GLN A 125 -4.02 -7.88 8.22
CA GLN A 125 -2.75 -8.59 8.08
C GLN A 125 -2.31 -9.21 9.41
N ALA A 126 -2.35 -8.45 10.50
CA ALA A 126 -2.01 -8.97 11.82
C ALA A 126 -2.93 -10.12 12.24
N TRP A 127 -4.23 -10.02 11.94
CA TRP A 127 -5.18 -11.10 12.21
C TRP A 127 -4.90 -12.37 11.40
N PHE A 128 -4.64 -12.24 10.09
CA PHE A 128 -4.28 -13.38 9.26
C PHE A 128 -2.96 -14.03 9.70
N ALA A 129 -1.95 -13.23 10.04
CA ALA A 129 -0.67 -13.75 10.53
C ALA A 129 -0.86 -14.54 11.84
N ARG A 130 -1.59 -13.98 12.81
CA ARG A 130 -1.92 -14.70 14.07
C ARG A 130 -2.63 -16.01 13.78
N ASN A 131 -3.64 -16.03 12.92
CA ASN A 131 -4.34 -17.27 12.56
C ASN A 131 -3.46 -18.33 11.89
N LEU A 132 -2.39 -17.93 11.20
CA LEU A 132 -1.44 -18.88 10.61
C LEU A 132 -0.48 -19.43 11.66
N HIS A 133 0.05 -18.57 12.53
CA HIS A 133 1.11 -18.93 13.46
C HIS A 133 0.61 -19.50 14.79
N GLU A 134 -0.59 -19.12 15.21
CA GLU A 134 -1.15 -19.46 16.52
C GLU A 134 -2.29 -20.48 16.40
N GLY A 135 -2.45 -21.29 17.45
CA GLY A 135 -3.57 -22.22 17.61
C GLY A 135 -3.65 -23.37 16.60
N GLU A 136 -4.69 -24.18 16.77
CA GLU A 136 -4.96 -25.34 15.91
C GLU A 136 -5.58 -24.94 14.55
N GLY A 137 -6.26 -23.78 14.50
CA GLY A 137 -6.97 -23.32 13.30
C GLY A 137 -6.07 -23.16 12.06
N GLY A 138 -4.80 -22.79 12.26
CA GLY A 138 -3.81 -22.66 11.19
C GLY A 138 -3.04 -23.93 10.82
N ALA A 139 -3.27 -25.05 11.51
CA ALA A 139 -2.44 -26.26 11.37
C ALA A 139 -2.42 -26.81 9.93
N SER A 140 -3.58 -26.85 9.25
CA SER A 140 -3.68 -27.29 7.86
C SER A 140 -2.95 -26.35 6.89
N ALA A 141 -2.98 -25.04 7.15
CA ALA A 141 -2.26 -24.05 6.36
C ALA A 141 -0.74 -24.20 6.53
N ARG A 142 -0.27 -24.41 7.76
CA ARG A 142 1.15 -24.65 8.07
C ARG A 142 1.64 -25.94 7.43
N ALA A 143 0.90 -27.04 7.55
CA ALA A 143 1.25 -28.33 6.92
C ALA A 143 1.34 -28.18 5.38
N TYR A 144 0.35 -27.53 4.77
CA TYR A 144 0.37 -27.25 3.34
C TYR A 144 1.59 -26.40 2.90
N LEU A 145 1.99 -25.42 3.71
CA LEU A 145 3.14 -24.57 3.43
C LEU A 145 4.48 -25.32 3.63
N ASP A 146 4.55 -26.18 4.63
CA ASP A 146 5.71 -27.02 4.92
C ASP A 146 5.98 -28.03 3.79
N GLU A 147 4.92 -28.69 3.28
CA GLU A 147 4.99 -29.54 2.07
C GLU A 147 5.49 -28.78 0.83
N ARG A 148 5.39 -27.45 0.82
CA ARG A 148 5.89 -26.56 -0.24
C ARG A 148 7.28 -26.00 0.03
N GLY A 149 7.95 -26.44 1.10
CA GLY A 149 9.28 -25.96 1.49
C GLY A 149 9.28 -24.55 2.08
N MET A 150 8.14 -24.05 2.58
CA MET A 150 8.02 -22.71 3.16
C MET A 150 8.26 -22.78 4.67
N GLY A 151 9.52 -22.60 5.08
CA GLY A 151 9.90 -22.58 6.49
C GLY A 151 9.38 -21.35 7.26
N GLN A 152 9.36 -21.43 8.59
CA GLN A 152 8.83 -20.36 9.47
C GLN A 152 9.48 -19.00 9.21
N ALA A 153 10.80 -18.96 8.98
CA ALA A 153 11.51 -17.72 8.64
C ALA A 153 10.92 -17.05 7.39
N THR A 154 10.68 -17.83 6.33
CA THR A 154 10.03 -17.33 5.10
C THR A 154 8.63 -16.81 5.39
N LEU A 155 7.82 -17.55 6.15
CA LEU A 155 6.46 -17.13 6.50
C LEU A 155 6.46 -15.78 7.23
N HIS A 156 7.35 -15.60 8.21
CA HIS A 156 7.51 -14.33 8.93
C HIS A 156 8.05 -13.21 8.02
N THR A 157 9.11 -13.46 7.25
CA THR A 157 9.74 -12.46 6.38
C THR A 157 8.78 -11.91 5.33
N PHE A 158 7.94 -12.76 4.75
CA PHE A 158 6.97 -12.38 3.72
C PHE A 158 5.56 -12.09 4.28
N GLY A 159 5.38 -12.21 5.60
CA GLY A 159 4.12 -11.90 6.27
C GLY A 159 2.98 -12.81 5.84
N PHE A 160 3.21 -14.11 5.65
CA PHE A 160 2.13 -15.01 5.27
C PHE A 160 1.09 -15.08 6.40
N GLY A 161 -0.16 -15.33 6.02
CA GLY A 161 -1.26 -15.47 6.96
C GLY A 161 -2.23 -16.57 6.56
N TYR A 162 -3.28 -16.73 7.34
CA TYR A 162 -4.36 -17.67 7.09
C TYR A 162 -5.72 -17.03 7.34
N ALA A 163 -6.61 -17.16 6.36
CA ALA A 163 -8.02 -16.84 6.48
C ALA A 163 -8.79 -18.14 6.80
N PRO A 164 -9.37 -18.28 8.01
CA PRO A 164 -10.19 -19.43 8.39
C PRO A 164 -11.42 -19.62 7.50
N GLN A 165 -12.06 -20.77 7.62
CA GLN A 165 -13.28 -21.11 6.85
C GLN A 165 -14.53 -20.31 7.27
N ALA A 166 -14.49 -19.66 8.43
CA ALA A 166 -15.62 -18.89 8.96
C ALA A 166 -16.07 -17.81 7.98
N TRP A 167 -17.38 -17.57 7.90
CA TRP A 167 -17.95 -16.60 6.96
C TRP A 167 -17.82 -15.15 7.41
N ASP A 168 -17.57 -14.90 8.69
CA ASP A 168 -17.58 -13.56 9.29
C ASP A 168 -16.52 -13.37 10.39
N GLY A 169 -15.46 -14.17 10.37
CA GLY A 169 -14.42 -14.15 11.39
C GLY A 169 -13.61 -12.85 11.37
N LEU A 170 -13.14 -12.44 10.19
CA LEU A 170 -12.43 -11.18 9.99
C LEU A 170 -13.37 -9.99 10.20
N LEU A 171 -14.59 -10.07 9.65
CA LEU A 171 -15.63 -9.07 9.83
C LEU A 171 -15.87 -8.77 11.32
N LYS A 172 -16.14 -9.79 12.15
CA LYS A 172 -16.34 -9.63 13.59
C LYS A 172 -15.11 -9.05 14.28
N HIS A 173 -13.92 -9.51 13.91
CA HIS A 173 -12.67 -9.02 14.48
C HIS A 173 -12.50 -7.51 14.22
N LEU A 174 -12.62 -7.07 12.97
CA LEU A 174 -12.39 -5.67 12.60
C LEU A 174 -13.49 -4.73 13.11
N LEU A 175 -14.75 -5.19 13.20
CA LEU A 175 -15.80 -4.42 13.87
C LEU A 175 -15.47 -4.19 15.35
N LYS A 176 -14.91 -5.19 16.04
CA LYS A 176 -14.47 -5.07 17.44
C LYS A 176 -13.29 -4.10 17.61
N GLU A 177 -12.43 -4.01 16.60
CA GLU A 177 -11.32 -3.04 16.52
C GLU A 177 -11.80 -1.60 16.19
N GLY A 178 -13.10 -1.38 16.00
CA GLY A 178 -13.70 -0.06 15.80
C GLY A 178 -13.82 0.38 14.34
N PHE A 179 -13.56 -0.50 13.37
CA PHE A 179 -13.85 -0.23 11.96
C PHE A 179 -15.34 -0.41 11.66
N THR A 180 -15.82 0.28 10.62
CA THR A 180 -17.23 0.25 10.20
C THR A 180 -17.41 -0.61 8.94
N LEU A 181 -18.62 -1.12 8.70
CA LEU A 181 -18.92 -1.89 7.48
C LEU A 181 -18.51 -1.16 6.19
N PRO A 182 -18.77 0.16 6.02
CA PRO A 182 -18.25 0.91 4.87
C PRO A 182 -16.72 0.85 4.72
N ASP A 183 -15.97 0.89 5.82
CA ASP A 183 -14.50 0.79 5.75
C ASP A 183 -14.08 -0.58 5.21
N LEU A 184 -14.69 -1.66 5.73
CA LEU A 184 -14.38 -3.02 5.33
C LEU A 184 -14.74 -3.31 3.87
N VAL A 185 -15.84 -2.71 3.37
CA VAL A 185 -16.22 -2.78 1.94
C VAL A 185 -15.21 -2.01 1.10
N ALA A 186 -14.86 -0.77 1.50
CA ALA A 186 -13.89 0.06 0.78
C ALA A 186 -12.49 -0.57 0.73
N GLY A 187 -12.09 -1.29 1.77
CA GLY A 187 -10.86 -2.10 1.81
C GLY A 187 -10.95 -3.43 1.06
N GLY A 188 -12.13 -3.80 0.54
CA GLY A 188 -12.33 -5.04 -0.21
C GLY A 188 -12.22 -6.31 0.64
N LEU A 189 -12.37 -6.20 1.96
CA LEU A 189 -12.21 -7.32 2.91
C LEU A 189 -13.50 -8.12 3.12
N ILE A 190 -14.65 -7.53 2.83
CA ILE A 190 -15.96 -8.18 2.92
C ILE A 190 -16.75 -8.03 1.61
N THR A 191 -17.73 -8.90 1.41
CA THR A 191 -18.68 -8.86 0.30
C THR A 191 -20.10 -8.83 0.84
N GLN A 192 -20.95 -8.00 0.24
CA GLN A 192 -22.38 -7.95 0.59
C GLN A 192 -23.10 -9.18 0.02
N LYS A 193 -24.00 -9.78 0.79
CA LYS A 193 -24.89 -10.83 0.28
C LYS A 193 -25.93 -10.21 -0.65
N GLU A 194 -26.25 -10.89 -1.74
CA GLU A 194 -27.37 -10.51 -2.60
C GLU A 194 -28.70 -10.67 -1.83
N SER A 195 -29.65 -9.76 -2.10
CA SER A 195 -30.94 -9.68 -1.40
C SER A 195 -31.72 -11.00 -1.51
N GLY A 196 -31.82 -11.75 -0.41
CA GLY A 196 -32.59 -13.00 -0.33
C GLY A 196 -32.03 -14.05 0.65
N GLY A 197 -30.74 -13.95 0.99
CA GLY A 197 -30.05 -14.93 1.86
C GLY A 197 -29.72 -14.44 3.28
N ARG A 198 -30.65 -13.75 3.96
CA ARG A 198 -30.45 -13.40 5.38
C ARG A 198 -30.69 -14.64 6.24
N ASN A 199 -29.62 -15.25 6.74
CA ASN A 199 -29.72 -16.16 7.86
C ASN A 199 -29.95 -15.30 9.12
N PRO A 200 -30.92 -15.60 10.00
CA PRO A 200 -31.14 -14.86 11.25
C PRO A 200 -29.91 -14.74 12.17
N LYS A 201 -28.88 -15.57 11.95
CA LYS A 201 -27.60 -15.53 12.67
C LYS A 201 -26.54 -14.60 12.03
N ASP A 202 -26.81 -14.01 10.87
CA ASP A 202 -25.88 -13.10 10.19
C ASP A 202 -25.92 -11.70 10.83
N VAL A 203 -24.77 -11.21 11.28
CA VAL A 203 -24.65 -9.93 11.99
C VAL A 203 -24.98 -8.71 11.11
N SER A 204 -24.76 -8.79 9.79
CA SER A 204 -24.78 -7.58 8.95
C SER A 204 -25.18 -7.77 7.49
N GLY A 205 -25.46 -8.99 7.02
CA GLY A 205 -25.67 -9.25 5.58
C GLY A 205 -24.39 -9.17 4.74
N TYR A 206 -23.22 -9.18 5.37
CA TYR A 206 -21.90 -9.26 4.73
C TYR A 206 -21.20 -10.55 5.13
N TYR A 207 -20.17 -10.93 4.35
CA TYR A 207 -19.27 -12.03 4.66
C TYR A 207 -17.83 -11.74 4.25
N ASP A 208 -16.87 -12.39 4.90
CA ASP A 208 -15.44 -12.26 4.63
C ASP A 208 -15.11 -12.63 3.19
N LYS A 209 -14.36 -11.77 2.48
CA LYS A 209 -13.96 -12.02 1.08
C LYS A 209 -13.08 -13.26 0.97
N PHE A 210 -12.14 -13.40 1.91
CA PHE A 210 -11.17 -14.48 1.95
C PHE A 210 -11.56 -15.50 3.01
N ARG A 211 -11.67 -16.77 2.61
CA ARG A 211 -12.03 -17.88 3.50
C ARG A 211 -11.29 -19.12 3.07
N GLN A 212 -10.81 -19.89 4.05
CA GLN A 212 -10.05 -21.12 3.85
C GLN A 212 -8.84 -20.92 2.90
N ARG A 213 -8.11 -19.83 3.11
CA ARG A 213 -7.02 -19.40 2.21
C ARG A 213 -5.73 -19.12 2.97
N VAL A 214 -4.61 -19.55 2.41
CA VAL A 214 -3.30 -18.97 2.74
C VAL A 214 -3.28 -17.57 2.15
N MET A 215 -2.92 -16.59 2.98
CA MET A 215 -2.96 -15.17 2.68
C MET A 215 -1.56 -14.64 2.42
N PHE A 216 -1.46 -13.81 1.38
CA PHE A 216 -0.24 -13.15 0.93
C PHE A 216 -0.49 -11.64 0.95
N PRO A 217 0.13 -10.86 1.86
CA PRO A 217 0.01 -9.41 1.84
C PRO A 217 0.64 -8.84 0.60
N ILE A 218 -0.03 -7.90 -0.05
CA ILE A 218 0.52 -7.12 -1.15
C ILE A 218 0.86 -5.74 -0.59
N CYS A 219 2.12 -5.34 -0.72
CA CYS A 219 2.63 -4.09 -0.19
C CYS A 219 2.90 -3.06 -1.29
N ASP A 220 2.80 -1.77 -0.93
CA ASP A 220 3.37 -0.69 -1.74
C ASP A 220 4.88 -0.52 -1.46
N LEU A 221 5.52 0.41 -2.18
CA LEU A 221 6.94 0.72 -2.01
C LEU A 221 7.27 1.34 -0.63
N ARG A 222 6.27 1.84 0.11
CA ARG A 222 6.41 2.32 1.49
C ARG A 222 6.26 1.18 2.49
N LYS A 223 6.21 -0.07 2.01
CA LYS A 223 6.02 -1.31 2.79
C LYS A 223 4.67 -1.34 3.53
N LYS A 224 3.68 -0.58 3.06
CA LYS A 224 2.31 -0.60 3.60
C LYS A 224 1.48 -1.64 2.89
N VAL A 225 0.68 -2.40 3.63
CA VAL A 225 -0.23 -3.40 3.06
C VAL A 225 -1.37 -2.69 2.35
N ILE A 226 -1.45 -2.87 1.03
CA ILE A 226 -2.46 -2.25 0.18
C ILE A 226 -3.56 -3.22 -0.25
N GLY A 227 -3.30 -4.53 -0.21
CA GLY A 227 -4.27 -5.55 -0.53
C GLY A 227 -3.74 -6.96 -0.22
N PHE A 228 -4.46 -7.98 -0.65
CA PHE A 228 -4.14 -9.37 -0.35
C PHE A 228 -4.33 -10.27 -1.56
N GLY A 229 -3.45 -11.25 -1.69
CA GLY A 229 -3.69 -12.48 -2.44
C GLY A 229 -4.09 -13.60 -1.49
N GLY A 230 -4.89 -14.55 -1.97
CA GLY A 230 -5.36 -15.68 -1.17
C GLY A 230 -5.43 -16.96 -1.99
N ARG A 231 -4.68 -17.99 -1.57
CA ARG A 231 -4.70 -19.32 -2.20
C ARG A 231 -5.57 -20.28 -1.40
N ILE A 232 -6.56 -20.89 -2.04
CA ILE A 232 -7.47 -21.81 -1.36
C ILE A 232 -6.74 -23.07 -0.85
N LEU A 233 -7.17 -23.56 0.31
CA LEU A 233 -6.80 -24.86 0.85
C LEU A 233 -7.95 -25.84 0.66
N GLY A 234 -7.67 -26.99 0.07
CA GLY A 234 -8.71 -27.96 -0.29
C GLY A 234 -9.41 -27.63 -1.60
N GLU A 235 -10.67 -28.04 -1.70
CA GLU A 235 -11.48 -27.91 -2.91
C GLU A 235 -12.18 -26.56 -2.99
N GLY A 236 -12.40 -26.08 -4.21
CA GLY A 236 -13.14 -24.85 -4.49
C GLY A 236 -12.42 -23.92 -5.46
N MET A 237 -13.16 -22.96 -5.98
CA MET A 237 -12.69 -22.00 -6.97
C MET A 237 -12.98 -20.56 -6.53
N PRO A 238 -12.15 -19.58 -6.94
CA PRO A 238 -10.93 -19.75 -7.72
C PRO A 238 -9.75 -20.21 -6.85
N LYS A 239 -8.75 -20.87 -7.47
CA LYS A 239 -7.52 -21.31 -6.80
C LYS A 239 -6.78 -20.15 -6.13
N TYR A 240 -6.70 -19.02 -6.81
CA TYR A 240 -6.18 -17.76 -6.27
C TYR A 240 -7.25 -16.68 -6.36
N LEU A 241 -7.36 -15.88 -5.31
CA LEU A 241 -8.24 -14.73 -5.22
C LEU A 241 -7.40 -13.53 -4.79
N ASN A 242 -7.48 -12.42 -5.51
CA ASN A 242 -6.90 -11.16 -5.07
C ASN A 242 -7.99 -10.26 -4.49
N SER A 243 -7.58 -9.28 -3.70
CA SER A 243 -8.40 -8.12 -3.38
C SER A 243 -9.00 -7.53 -4.67
N PRO A 244 -10.25 -7.02 -4.63
CA PRO A 244 -10.78 -6.21 -5.71
C PRO A 244 -9.99 -4.90 -5.84
N GLU A 245 -10.27 -4.11 -6.88
CA GLU A 245 -9.78 -2.73 -6.95
C GLU A 245 -10.28 -1.95 -5.72
N THR A 246 -9.39 -1.23 -5.05
CA THR A 246 -9.68 -0.37 -3.88
C THR A 246 -8.94 0.95 -4.02
N PRO A 247 -9.20 1.97 -3.18
CA PRO A 247 -8.39 3.18 -3.16
C PRO A 247 -6.89 2.95 -2.90
N LEU A 248 -6.52 1.82 -2.28
CA LEU A 248 -5.13 1.45 -2.02
C LEU A 248 -4.53 0.48 -3.06
N PHE A 249 -5.36 -0.39 -3.64
CA PHE A 249 -4.90 -1.48 -4.49
C PHE A 249 -5.45 -1.37 -5.91
N ASN A 250 -4.50 -1.26 -6.84
CA ASN A 250 -4.76 -1.39 -8.27
C ASN A 250 -3.95 -2.56 -8.83
N LYS A 251 -4.63 -3.58 -9.35
CA LYS A 251 -4.00 -4.83 -9.80
C LYS A 251 -3.04 -4.61 -10.97
N GLY A 252 -3.32 -3.64 -11.83
CA GLY A 252 -2.48 -3.31 -12.99
C GLY A 252 -1.18 -2.58 -12.63
N ARG A 253 -1.12 -1.97 -11.43
CA ARG A 253 0.04 -1.19 -10.96
C ARG A 253 0.80 -1.86 -9.82
N ALA A 254 0.18 -2.81 -9.11
CA ALA A 254 0.80 -3.53 -8.01
C ALA A 254 1.68 -4.67 -8.52
N LEU A 255 2.95 -4.68 -8.09
CA LEU A 255 3.89 -5.79 -8.31
C LEU A 255 4.21 -6.43 -6.96
N TYR A 256 3.87 -7.71 -6.81
CA TYR A 256 4.07 -8.46 -5.57
C TYR A 256 5.57 -8.54 -5.23
N LEU A 257 5.91 -8.24 -3.96
CA LEU A 257 7.28 -8.24 -3.41
C LEU A 257 8.25 -7.23 -4.03
N LEU A 258 7.76 -6.24 -4.79
CA LEU A 258 8.64 -5.24 -5.39
C LEU A 258 9.43 -4.46 -4.34
N GLU A 259 8.83 -4.15 -3.19
CA GLU A 259 9.46 -3.44 -2.09
C GLU A 259 10.65 -4.23 -1.51
N LYS A 260 10.51 -5.55 -1.38
CA LYS A 260 11.58 -6.44 -0.88
C LYS A 260 12.65 -6.69 -1.94
N ALA A 261 12.22 -6.86 -3.19
CA ALA A 261 13.12 -7.03 -4.32
C ALA A 261 14.04 -5.81 -4.45
N ARG A 262 13.50 -4.60 -4.35
CA ARG A 262 14.28 -3.36 -4.39
C ARG A 262 15.24 -3.20 -3.22
N GLU A 263 14.79 -3.53 -2.01
CA GLU A 263 15.64 -3.49 -0.82
C GLU A 263 16.82 -4.45 -0.93
N SER A 264 16.59 -5.64 -1.50
CA SER A 264 17.63 -6.65 -1.69
C SER A 264 18.52 -6.36 -2.90
N ALA A 265 18.02 -5.64 -3.90
CA ALA A 265 18.65 -5.54 -5.20
C ALA A 265 19.88 -4.65 -5.26
N GLY A 266 20.10 -3.70 -4.35
CA GLY A 266 21.29 -2.83 -4.40
C GLY A 266 21.56 -2.26 -5.81
N LYS A 267 22.65 -2.70 -6.46
CA LYS A 267 23.04 -2.37 -7.85
C LYS A 267 22.77 -3.49 -8.88
N LEU A 268 21.78 -4.37 -8.66
CA LEU A 268 21.45 -5.40 -9.62
C LEU A 268 20.79 -4.76 -10.86
N ASP A 269 21.32 -5.09 -12.04
CA ASP A 269 20.82 -4.59 -13.33
C ASP A 269 19.47 -5.20 -13.74
N ARG A 270 18.97 -6.20 -12.99
CA ARG A 270 17.77 -6.97 -13.32
C ARG A 270 17.02 -7.45 -12.08
N LEU A 271 15.70 -7.27 -12.10
CA LEU A 271 14.74 -7.93 -11.20
C LEU A 271 14.03 -9.05 -11.96
N VAL A 272 13.74 -10.17 -11.28
CA VAL A 272 13.00 -11.33 -11.82
C VAL A 272 11.76 -11.55 -10.98
#